data_AF-A0A0N8KEA4-F1
#
_entry.id   AF-A0A0N8KEA4-F1
#
_cell.length_a   1.000
_cell.length_b   1.000
_cell.length_c   1.000
_cell.angle_alpha   90.00
_cell.angle_beta   90.00
_cell.angle_gamma   90.00
#
_symmetry.space_group_name_H-M   'P 1'
#
loop_
_entity.id
_entity.type
_entity.pdbx_description
1 polymer ?
#
loop_
_entity_poly.entity_id
_entity_poly.type
_entity_poly.pdbx_seq_one_letter_code
_entity_poly.pdbx_strand_id
1 'polypeptide(L)'
;MDSGNTPRAEIPAFRLINAVFCEDIRREDNGKDMLLGVYGGDIVVARCPTRVGVSLWLQYFSAPVRAGETGIDLRLRFDGHDEPVSQIGLPFMEEGETTLALRGMPVAIDGSGVLLLEHCLPGQDWLEIARKRVTCPDPAAEASSGDAGDT
;
A
#
# COMPACT_ATOMS: atom_id res chain seq x y z
N MET A 1 47.15 -12.97 -16.11
CA MET A 1 45.80 -13.56 -16.22
C MET A 1 44.92 -12.72 -15.32
N ASP A 2 44.24 -11.74 -15.91
CA ASP A 2 43.37 -10.81 -15.20
C ASP A 2 42.05 -11.53 -14.91
N SER A 3 41.84 -11.88 -13.64
CA SER A 3 40.59 -12.45 -13.17
C SER A 3 39.51 -11.37 -13.25
N GLY A 4 38.70 -11.46 -14.30
CA GLY A 4 37.60 -10.55 -14.61
C GLY A 4 36.74 -10.25 -13.39
N ASN A 5 36.88 -9.03 -12.89
CA ASN A 5 35.99 -8.45 -11.90
C ASN A 5 34.67 -8.14 -12.60
N THR A 6 33.80 -9.13 -12.72
CA THR A 6 32.42 -8.89 -13.18
C THR A 6 31.80 -7.88 -12.23
N PRO A 7 31.34 -6.71 -12.70
CA PRO A 7 30.69 -5.74 -11.85
C PRO A 7 29.52 -6.44 -11.16
N ARG A 8 29.60 -6.53 -9.83
CA ARG A 8 28.48 -7.04 -9.04
C ARG A 8 27.35 -6.06 -9.27
N ALA A 9 26.25 -6.52 -9.87
CA ALA A 9 25.07 -5.68 -10.09
C ALA A 9 24.74 -4.97 -8.78
N GLU A 10 24.65 -3.64 -8.82
CA GLU A 10 24.34 -2.84 -7.64
C GLU A 10 22.97 -3.30 -7.11
N ILE A 11 22.98 -3.90 -5.92
CA ILE A 11 21.74 -4.29 -5.26
C ILE A 11 21.09 -2.99 -4.77
N PRO A 12 19.83 -2.70 -5.17
CA PRO A 12 19.18 -1.48 -4.73
C PRO A 12 19.04 -1.47 -3.21
N ALA A 13 19.23 -0.29 -2.60
CA ALA A 13 19.13 -0.12 -1.14
C ALA A 13 17.79 -0.61 -0.57
N PHE A 14 16.74 -0.54 -1.39
CA PHE A 14 15.42 -1.07 -1.09
C PHE A 14 14.83 -1.74 -2.33
N ARG A 15 14.24 -2.92 -2.13
CA ARG A 15 13.43 -3.59 -3.15
C ARG A 15 12.16 -4.13 -2.52
N LEU A 16 11.01 -3.61 -2.94
CA LEU A 16 9.73 -4.20 -2.58
C LEU A 16 9.59 -5.57 -3.26
N ILE A 17 9.22 -6.57 -2.47
CA ILE A 17 8.94 -7.93 -2.95
C ILE A 17 7.43 -8.11 -3.09
N ASN A 18 6.66 -7.79 -2.05
CA ASN A 18 5.20 -7.92 -2.05
C ASN A 18 4.54 -6.77 -1.27
N ALA A 19 3.32 -6.40 -1.68
CA ALA A 19 2.44 -5.52 -0.94
C ALA A 19 1.01 -6.06 -0.96
N VAL A 20 0.40 -6.16 0.21
CA VAL A 20 -0.95 -6.70 0.39
C VAL A 20 -1.81 -5.69 1.14
N PHE A 21 -2.91 -5.27 0.51
CA PHE A 21 -3.95 -4.47 1.15
C PHE A 21 -4.94 -5.40 1.86
N CYS A 22 -5.34 -5.03 3.06
CA CYS A 22 -6.31 -5.77 3.87
C CYS A 22 -7.05 -4.83 4.84
N GLU A 23 -8.09 -5.31 5.51
CA GLU A 23 -8.82 -4.52 6.52
C GLU A 23 -8.00 -4.39 7.81
N ASP A 24 -7.47 -5.51 8.29
CA ASP A 24 -6.75 -5.59 9.56
C ASP A 24 -5.57 -6.56 9.47
N ILE A 25 -4.55 -6.31 10.26
CA ILE A 25 -3.41 -7.21 10.43
C ILE A 25 -3.33 -7.54 11.92
N ARG A 26 -3.20 -8.80 12.28
CA ARG A 26 -2.99 -9.23 13.66
C ARG A 26 -1.69 -10.01 13.76
N ARG A 27 -1.07 -9.99 14.94
CA ARG A 27 0.16 -10.73 15.21
C ARG A 27 -0.19 -11.86 16.17
N GLU A 28 0.13 -13.09 15.81
CA GLU A 28 0.04 -14.24 16.71
C GLU A 28 1.15 -14.21 17.77
N ASP A 29 0.97 -14.94 18.86
CA ASP A 29 1.98 -15.09 19.92
C ASP A 29 3.30 -15.71 19.42
N ASN A 30 3.23 -16.49 18.34
CA ASN A 30 4.37 -17.09 17.65
C ASN A 30 5.09 -16.14 16.66
N GLY A 31 4.65 -14.88 16.55
CA GLY A 31 5.27 -13.88 15.67
C GLY A 31 4.76 -13.84 14.23
N LYS A 32 3.81 -14.70 13.83
CA LYS A 32 3.21 -14.67 12.49
C LYS A 32 2.20 -13.54 12.35
N ASP A 33 2.11 -12.97 11.14
CA ASP A 33 1.06 -12.01 10.79
C ASP A 33 -0.16 -12.76 10.22
N MET A 34 -1.33 -12.46 10.76
CA MET A 34 -2.63 -12.81 10.20
C MET A 34 -3.18 -11.62 9.44
N LEU A 35 -3.50 -11.81 8.16
CA LEU A 35 -4.11 -10.80 7.30
C LEU A 35 -5.61 -11.04 7.24
N LEU A 36 -6.43 -10.05 7.62
CA LEU A 36 -7.88 -10.16 7.68
C LEU A 36 -8.53 -9.25 6.64
N GLY A 37 -9.53 -9.75 5.92
CA GLY A 37 -10.20 -8.99 4.86
C GLY A 37 -9.24 -8.60 3.73
N VAL A 38 -8.49 -9.58 3.20
CA VAL A 38 -7.48 -9.33 2.15
C VAL A 38 -8.16 -8.96 0.83
N TYR A 39 -7.72 -7.85 0.23
CA TYR A 39 -8.23 -7.37 -1.05
C TYR A 39 -7.43 -7.99 -2.21
N GLY A 40 -7.92 -9.10 -2.75
CA GLY A 40 -7.34 -9.74 -3.93
C GLY A 40 -7.59 -8.96 -5.23
N GLY A 41 -8.82 -8.48 -5.43
CA GLY A 41 -9.24 -7.67 -6.59
C GLY A 41 -9.40 -6.19 -6.24
N ASP A 42 -10.44 -5.58 -6.77
CA ASP A 42 -10.87 -4.22 -6.46
C ASP A 42 -11.48 -4.14 -5.06
N ILE A 43 -11.37 -2.98 -4.43
CA ILE A 43 -12.05 -2.67 -3.16
C ILE A 43 -13.44 -2.18 -3.51
N VAL A 44 -14.48 -2.86 -3.03
CA VAL A 44 -15.87 -2.44 -3.21
C VAL A 44 -16.39 -1.90 -1.90
N VAL A 45 -16.80 -0.63 -1.89
CA VAL A 45 -17.44 -0.01 -0.72
C VAL A 45 -18.95 0.05 -0.94
N ALA A 46 -19.72 -0.17 0.12
CA ALA A 46 -21.18 -0.26 0.01
C ALA A 46 -21.87 1.09 -0.28
N ARG A 47 -21.26 2.20 0.13
CA ARG A 47 -21.76 3.55 -0.08
C ARG A 47 -20.65 4.58 0.04
N CYS A 48 -20.88 5.75 -0.56
CA CYS A 48 -20.05 6.94 -0.39
C CYS A 48 -20.92 8.14 0.03
N PRO A 49 -20.36 9.10 0.77
CA PRO A 49 -19.01 9.09 1.34
C PRO A 49 -18.88 8.08 2.50
N THR A 50 -17.69 7.51 2.67
CA THR A 50 -17.38 6.60 3.78
C THR A 50 -15.93 6.72 4.24
N ARG A 51 -15.62 6.16 5.41
CA ARG A 51 -14.24 5.96 5.87
C ARG A 51 -13.98 4.47 6.01
N VAL A 52 -12.92 3.99 5.39
CA VAL A 52 -12.48 2.59 5.47
C VAL A 52 -11.14 2.52 6.19
N GLY A 53 -11.00 1.57 7.11
CA GLY A 53 -9.70 1.24 7.67
C GLY A 53 -8.95 0.35 6.69
N VAL A 54 -7.80 0.82 6.19
CA VAL A 54 -6.93 0.02 5.32
C VAL A 54 -5.65 -0.29 6.06
N SER A 55 -5.27 -1.55 6.02
CA SER A 55 -4.00 -2.05 6.50
C SER A 55 -3.14 -2.51 5.31
N LEU A 56 -1.82 -2.37 5.44
CA LEU A 56 -0.84 -2.78 4.45
C LEU A 56 0.17 -3.72 5.08
N TRP A 57 0.35 -4.88 4.48
CA TRP A 57 1.46 -5.77 4.77
C TRP A 57 2.45 -5.71 3.61
N LEU A 58 3.70 -5.35 3.90
CA LEU A 58 4.77 -5.23 2.93
C LEU A 58 5.85 -6.26 3.23
N GLN A 59 6.39 -6.86 2.18
CA GLN A 59 7.61 -7.65 2.22
C GLN A 59 8.64 -6.95 1.35
N TYR A 60 9.82 -6.72 1.88
CA TYR A 60 10.87 -6.00 1.17
C TYR A 60 12.24 -6.54 1.53
N PHE A 61 13.21 -6.22 0.68
CA PHE A 61 14.62 -6.44 0.93
C PHE A 61 15.30 -5.09 1.15
N SER A 62 16.06 -4.95 2.23
CA SER A 62 16.97 -3.83 2.47
C SER A 62 18.42 -4.26 2.34
N ALA A 63 19.20 -3.49 1.59
CA ALA A 63 20.65 -3.64 1.56
C ALA A 63 21.27 -3.06 2.85
N PRO A 64 22.52 -3.44 3.21
CA PRO A 64 23.19 -2.83 4.34
C PRO A 64 23.40 -1.35 4.08
N VAL A 65 22.90 -0.57 5.02
CA VAL A 65 22.77 0.89 4.93
C VAL A 65 24.06 1.50 5.43
N ARG A 66 24.59 2.50 4.73
CA ARG A 66 25.75 3.23 5.26
C ARG A 66 25.31 4.10 6.42
N ALA A 67 26.17 4.25 7.43
CA ALA A 67 25.90 5.15 8.55
C ALA A 67 25.56 6.57 8.02
N GLY A 68 24.36 7.05 8.34
CA GLY A 68 23.87 8.38 7.92
C GLY A 68 22.89 8.39 6.74
N GLU A 69 22.62 7.26 6.09
CA GLU A 69 21.54 7.18 5.09
C GLU A 69 20.16 7.21 5.79
N THR A 70 19.32 8.13 5.35
CA THR A 70 17.95 8.29 5.83
C THR A 70 17.05 7.21 5.24
N GLY A 71 16.04 6.81 6.00
CA GLY A 71 15.16 5.71 5.68
C GLY A 71 14.27 5.89 4.44
N ILE A 72 13.28 5.01 4.30
CA ILE A 72 12.27 5.06 3.23
C ILE A 72 11.04 5.81 3.70
N ASP A 73 10.53 6.72 2.87
CA ASP A 73 9.21 7.30 3.08
C ASP A 73 8.18 6.49 2.31
N LEU A 74 7.11 6.10 2.99
CA LEU A 74 5.93 5.50 2.38
C LEU A 74 4.77 6.49 2.46
N ARG A 75 3.96 6.55 1.41
CA ARG A 75 2.69 7.29 1.46
C ARG A 75 1.55 6.51 0.82
N LEU A 76 0.37 6.62 1.43
CA LEU A 76 -0.89 6.13 0.89
C LEU A 76 -1.69 7.33 0.37
N ARG A 77 -2.23 7.25 -0.84
CA ARG A 77 -3.08 8.29 -1.45
C ARG A 77 -4.37 7.69 -1.99
N PHE A 78 -5.43 8.47 -1.97
CA PHE A 78 -6.67 8.16 -2.68
C PHE A 78 -6.94 9.26 -3.70
N ASP A 79 -7.40 8.89 -4.90
CA ASP A 79 -7.74 9.86 -5.95
C ASP A 79 -8.69 10.95 -5.43
N GLY A 80 -8.47 12.20 -5.86
CA GLY A 80 -9.27 13.35 -5.42
C GLY A 80 -8.83 13.97 -4.09
N HIS A 81 -7.83 13.40 -3.41
CA HIS A 81 -7.19 14.04 -2.25
C HIS A 81 -5.81 14.59 -2.61
N ASP A 82 -5.60 15.87 -2.30
CA ASP A 82 -4.33 16.58 -2.53
C ASP A 82 -3.23 16.11 -1.56
N GLU A 83 -3.60 15.70 -0.35
CA GLU A 83 -2.69 15.23 0.69
C GLU A 83 -2.67 13.70 0.80
N PRO A 84 -1.52 13.10 1.18
CA PRO A 84 -1.47 11.69 1.49
C PRO A 84 -2.34 11.35 2.70
N VAL A 85 -3.07 10.25 2.58
CA VAL A 85 -3.91 9.67 3.64
C VAL A 85 -3.07 9.23 4.83
N SER A 86 -1.85 8.77 4.56
CA SER A 86 -0.84 8.47 5.57
C SER A 86 0.54 8.62 4.96
N GLN A 87 1.50 9.13 5.73
CA GLN A 87 2.91 9.13 5.37
C GLN A 87 3.74 8.70 6.58
N ILE A 88 4.70 7.80 6.36
CA ILE A 88 5.58 7.31 7.40
C ILE A 88 7.01 7.20 6.88
N GLY A 89 7.94 7.79 7.62
CA GLY A 89 9.38 7.57 7.42
C GLY A 89 9.82 6.38 8.25
N LEU A 90 10.43 5.40 7.60
CA LEU A 90 10.92 4.19 8.24
C LEU A 90 12.44 4.19 8.16
N PRO A 91 13.18 4.13 9.29
CA PRO A 91 14.61 3.91 9.21
C PRO A 91 14.85 2.59 8.48
N PHE A 92 15.91 2.52 7.70
CA PHE A 92 16.29 1.24 7.16
C PHE A 92 16.59 0.26 8.31
N MET A 93 15.92 -0.88 8.28
CA MET A 93 16.04 -1.92 9.28
C MET A 93 17.21 -2.85 8.94
N GLU A 94 17.37 -3.92 9.72
CA GLU A 94 18.38 -4.95 9.51
C GLU A 94 18.51 -5.36 8.03
N GLU A 95 19.74 -5.67 7.62
CA GLU A 95 20.02 -6.14 6.27
C GLU A 95 19.25 -7.44 5.98
N GLY A 96 18.66 -7.51 4.79
CA GLY A 96 18.01 -8.70 4.28
C GLY A 96 16.53 -8.53 4.01
N GLU A 97 15.84 -9.67 3.95
CA GLU A 97 14.41 -9.74 3.70
C GLU A 97 13.62 -9.61 5.00
N THR A 98 12.65 -8.70 5.03
CA THR A 98 11.84 -8.43 6.20
C THR A 98 10.43 -7.98 5.82
N THR A 99 9.59 -7.79 6.84
CA THR A 99 8.18 -7.41 6.67
C THR A 99 7.83 -6.17 7.48
N LEU A 100 6.85 -5.41 6.99
CA LEU A 100 6.27 -4.26 7.67
C LEU A 100 4.75 -4.37 7.64
N ALA A 101 4.11 -4.14 8.78
CA ALA A 101 2.66 -4.06 8.90
C ALA A 101 2.24 -2.63 9.29
N LEU A 102 1.55 -1.93 8.39
CA LEU A 102 0.87 -0.66 8.66
C LEU A 102 -0.60 -0.96 8.89
N ARG A 103 -1.17 -0.54 10.02
CA ARG A 103 -2.49 -0.96 10.46
C ARG A 103 -3.49 0.17 10.49
N GLY A 104 -4.71 -0.13 10.04
CA GLY A 104 -5.92 0.66 10.31
C GLY A 104 -5.81 2.11 9.86
N MET A 105 -5.10 2.39 8.77
CA MET A 105 -4.99 3.74 8.22
C MET A 105 -6.38 4.17 7.73
N PRO A 106 -6.96 5.24 8.29
CA PRO A 106 -8.29 5.67 7.91
C PRO A 106 -8.26 6.38 6.57
N VAL A 107 -8.88 5.79 5.56
CA VAL A 107 -9.01 6.37 4.21
C VAL A 107 -10.42 6.94 4.04
N ALA A 108 -10.52 8.24 3.75
CA ALA A 108 -11.78 8.84 3.31
C ALA A 108 -12.02 8.47 1.84
N ILE A 109 -13.21 7.95 1.54
CA ILE A 109 -13.64 7.53 0.21
C ILE A 109 -14.91 8.31 -0.13
N ASP A 110 -14.76 9.33 -0.95
CA ASP A 110 -15.86 10.21 -1.37
C ASP A 110 -16.51 9.78 -2.70
N GLY A 111 -15.94 8.76 -3.36
CA GLY A 111 -16.44 8.19 -4.61
C GLY A 111 -15.59 7.01 -5.10
N SER A 112 -15.82 6.58 -6.34
CA SER A 112 -14.93 5.63 -7.00
C SER A 112 -13.59 6.28 -7.35
N GLY A 113 -12.48 5.54 -7.26
CA GLY A 113 -11.14 6.07 -7.50
C GLY A 113 -10.05 5.02 -7.39
N VAL A 114 -8.81 5.43 -7.19
CA VAL A 114 -7.66 4.56 -6.98
C VAL A 114 -6.99 4.86 -5.65
N LEU A 115 -6.73 3.81 -4.88
CA LEU A 115 -5.86 3.81 -3.72
C LEU A 115 -4.43 3.46 -4.17
N LEU A 116 -3.49 4.36 -3.95
CA LEU A 116 -2.10 4.26 -4.37
C LEU A 116 -1.18 4.19 -3.16
N LEU A 117 -0.35 3.17 -3.11
CA LEU A 117 0.80 3.10 -2.22
C LEU A 117 2.04 3.48 -3.02
N GLU A 118 2.79 4.44 -2.51
CA GLU A 118 4.01 4.93 -3.11
C GLU A 118 5.15 4.93 -2.08
N HIS A 119 6.38 4.91 -2.57
CA HIS A 119 7.55 5.15 -1.73
C HIS A 119 8.48 6.19 -2.33
N CYS A 120 9.29 6.80 -1.48
CA CYS A 120 10.34 7.73 -1.86
C CYS A 120 11.62 7.35 -1.11
N LEU A 121 12.71 7.21 -1.86
CA LEU A 121 14.05 7.10 -1.30
C LEU A 121 14.71 8.48 -1.25
N PRO A 122 15.70 8.70 -0.38
CA PRO A 122 16.34 10.00 -0.25
C PRO A 122 16.90 10.51 -1.58
N GLY A 123 16.48 11.71 -1.98
CA GLY A 123 16.91 12.34 -3.24
C GLY A 123 16.30 11.73 -4.50
N GLN A 124 15.30 10.87 -4.39
CA GLN A 124 14.56 10.29 -5.52
C GLN A 124 13.12 10.81 -5.59
N ASP A 125 12.46 10.57 -6.71
CA ASP A 125 11.03 10.84 -6.87
C ASP A 125 10.18 9.74 -6.22
N TRP A 126 8.92 10.07 -5.96
CA TRP A 126 7.92 9.09 -5.51
C TRP A 126 7.66 8.06 -6.60
N LEU A 127 7.72 6.78 -6.23
CA LEU A 127 7.44 5.65 -7.11
C LEU A 127 6.22 4.86 -6.61
N GLU A 128 5.29 4.56 -7.52
CA GLU A 128 4.16 3.67 -7.27
C GLU A 128 4.66 2.25 -6.99
N ILE A 129 4.26 1.69 -5.85
CA ILE A 129 4.57 0.30 -5.49
C ILE A 129 3.37 -0.62 -5.51
N ALA A 130 2.18 -0.11 -5.21
CA ALA A 130 0.97 -0.90 -5.29
C ALA A 130 -0.26 -0.02 -5.53
N ARG A 131 -1.27 -0.59 -6.19
CA ARG A 131 -2.52 0.12 -6.49
C ARG A 131 -3.74 -0.77 -6.29
N LYS A 132 -4.85 -0.17 -5.87
CA LYS A 132 -6.17 -0.80 -5.82
C LYS A 132 -7.23 0.14 -6.35
N ARG A 133 -8.05 -0.32 -7.28
CA ARG A 133 -9.26 0.42 -7.66
C ARG A 133 -10.26 0.30 -6.51
N VAL A 134 -10.90 1.42 -6.17
CA VAL A 134 -12.01 1.48 -5.24
C VAL A 134 -13.26 1.79 -6.05
N THR A 135 -14.27 0.94 -5.93
CA THR A 135 -15.56 1.10 -6.59
C THR A 135 -16.63 1.41 -5.56
N CYS A 136 -17.38 2.47 -5.83
CA CYS A 136 -18.54 2.87 -5.06
C CYS A 136 -19.79 2.81 -5.94
N PRO A 137 -20.91 2.23 -5.47
CA PRO A 137 -22.15 2.26 -6.22
C PRO A 137 -22.59 3.70 -6.45
N ASP A 138 -23.02 3.99 -7.67
CA ASP A 138 -23.57 5.29 -8.02
C ASP A 138 -24.99 5.40 -7.45
N PRO A 139 -25.24 6.27 -6.46
CA PRO A 139 -26.58 6.42 -5.89
C PRO A 139 -27.63 6.86 -6.93
N ALA A 140 -27.22 7.49 -8.04
CA ALA A 140 -28.13 7.87 -9.11
C ALA A 140 -28.56 6.69 -10.00
N ALA A 141 -27.74 5.64 -10.11
CA ALA A 141 -28.03 4.48 -10.96
C ALA A 141 -29.13 3.60 -10.36
N GLU A 142 -29.16 3.41 -9.04
CA GLU A 142 -30.14 2.53 -8.36
C GLU A 142 -31.57 3.10 -8.38
N ALA A 143 -31.73 4.43 -8.41
CA ALA A 143 -33.04 5.07 -8.47
C ALA A 143 -33.75 4.87 -9.82
N SER A 144 -33.02 4.50 -10.87
CA SER A 144 -33.57 4.34 -12.23
C SER A 144 -34.11 2.93 -12.55
N SER A 145 -33.86 1.94 -11.68
CA SER A 145 -34.28 0.55 -11.90
C SER A 145 -35.56 0.13 -11.15
N GLY A 146 -36.19 1.04 -10.38
CA GLY A 146 -37.29 0.73 -9.46
C GLY A 146 -38.73 0.87 -9.99
N ASP A 147 -38.95 1.30 -11.24
CA ASP A 147 -40.31 1.67 -11.72
C ASP A 147 -40.89 0.75 -12.80
N ALA A 148 -40.51 -0.54 -12.79
CA ALA A 148 -41.03 -1.54 -13.72
C ALA A 148 -41.91 -2.59 -13.01
N GLY A 149 -43.14 -2.18 -12.68
CA GLY A 149 -44.33 -3.05 -12.80
C GLY A 149 -44.71 -3.91 -11.60
N ASP A 150 -45.81 -3.54 -10.95
CA ASP A 150 -46.85 -4.51 -10.57
C ASP A 150 -48.22 -3.80 -10.66
N THR A 151 -48.88 -3.96 -11.80
CA THR A 151 -50.30 -3.62 -12.06
C THR A 151 -50.98 -4.83 -12.65
#